data_AF-A0A814Q8J3-F1
#
_entry.id   AF-A0A814Q8J3-F1
#
_cell.length_a   1.000
_cell.length_b   1.000
_cell.length_c   1.000
_cell.angle_alpha   90.00
_cell.angle_beta   90.00
_cell.angle_gamma   90.00
#
_symmetry.space_group_name_H-M   'P 1'
#
loop_
_entity.id
_entity.type
_entity.pdbx_description
1 polymer ?
#
loop_
_entity_poly.entity_id
_entity_poly.type
_entity_poly.pdbx_seq_one_letter_code
_entity_poly.pdbx_strand_id
1 'polypeptide(L)'
;MLIHCQTILCNVLSHLLLAVFINTCVLQAQASSRNDHAHYPIARTRQGEVFFMTSVPIDGIKRSHICGDGYRIEGALIKSYPYSRGETYSPYEDCYMTFQARRSNNLIRIRILTMDINDIHRGINCLDSLRFYKSPYILEKDKLNSVECGQLNESHNFSFISPTGIVTAHFSTDGGNVYGLGFKVVLTSFHYSSPSYPCDPTDDEFLCGNGECISSSLLCDGVPHCLDGSDEAHNHACSVRSIDSVNHATTDKYPSLPKYQQWRGILIIAFFLIILFVFILFTIYFLCRRCCCPNEISIRHTANIRSEGNHRKHGARTRVITHNKRNCKHFPDNRNLV
;
A
#
# COMPACT_ATOMS: atom_id res chain seq x y z
N MET A 1 -28.45 -63.40 37.51
CA MET A 1 -28.01 -62.26 38.35
C MET A 1 -26.72 -61.57 37.89
N LEU A 2 -25.78 -62.24 37.18
CA LEU A 2 -24.52 -61.60 36.77
C LEU A 2 -24.62 -60.67 35.54
N ILE A 3 -25.57 -60.87 34.62
CA ILE A 3 -25.69 -60.07 33.39
C ILE A 3 -26.38 -58.71 33.63
N HIS A 4 -27.30 -58.63 34.60
CA HIS A 4 -27.93 -57.35 35.01
C HIS A 4 -26.99 -56.46 35.83
N CYS A 5 -25.94 -57.02 36.44
CA CYS A 5 -24.95 -56.25 37.20
C CYS A 5 -23.97 -55.51 36.26
N GLN A 6 -23.60 -56.11 35.12
CA GLN A 6 -22.69 -55.50 34.14
C GLN A 6 -23.29 -54.31 33.39
N THR A 7 -24.59 -54.31 33.09
CA THR A 7 -25.27 -53.20 32.40
C THR A 7 -25.48 -51.99 33.31
N ILE A 8 -25.76 -52.23 34.59
CA ILE A 8 -25.89 -51.16 35.60
C ILE A 8 -24.52 -50.55 35.90
N LEU A 9 -23.46 -51.35 36.06
CA LEU A 9 -22.10 -50.82 36.23
C LEU A 9 -21.64 -49.99 35.02
N CYS A 10 -21.93 -50.43 33.79
CA CYS A 10 -21.52 -49.72 32.58
C CYS A 10 -22.26 -48.39 32.38
N ASN A 11 -23.56 -48.34 32.70
CA ASN A 11 -24.33 -47.10 32.67
C ASN A 11 -23.92 -46.12 33.78
N VAL A 12 -23.60 -46.63 34.98
CA VAL A 12 -23.11 -45.80 36.08
C VAL A 12 -21.70 -45.28 35.79
N LEU A 13 -20.80 -46.09 35.23
CA LEU A 13 -19.47 -45.64 34.77
C LEU A 13 -19.55 -44.64 33.62
N SER A 14 -20.47 -44.81 32.66
CA SER A 14 -20.72 -43.85 31.57
C SER A 14 -21.19 -42.49 32.12
N HIS A 15 -22.15 -42.49 33.06
CA HIS A 15 -22.62 -41.26 33.70
C HIS A 15 -21.59 -40.60 34.61
N LEU A 16 -20.76 -41.39 35.32
CA LEU A 16 -19.64 -40.87 36.11
C LEU A 16 -18.54 -40.30 35.23
N LEU A 17 -18.22 -40.92 34.09
CA LEU A 17 -17.25 -40.39 33.13
C LEU A 17 -17.77 -39.12 32.44
N LEU A 18 -19.07 -39.05 32.11
CA LEU A 18 -19.68 -37.81 31.61
C LEU A 18 -19.66 -36.71 32.68
N ALA A 19 -19.96 -37.03 33.93
CA ALA A 19 -19.92 -36.05 35.03
C ALA A 19 -18.50 -35.57 35.33
N VAL A 20 -17.49 -36.44 35.20
CA VAL A 20 -16.08 -36.06 35.32
C VAL A 20 -15.65 -35.21 34.13
N PHE A 21 -16.06 -35.54 32.89
CA PHE A 21 -15.78 -34.71 31.70
C PHE A 21 -16.48 -33.35 31.75
N ILE A 22 -17.72 -33.28 32.24
CA ILE A 22 -18.44 -32.02 32.44
C ILE A 22 -17.75 -31.22 33.55
N ASN A 23 -17.34 -31.84 34.65
CA ASN A 23 -16.64 -31.14 35.73
C ASN A 23 -15.21 -30.72 35.37
N THR A 24 -14.47 -31.47 34.55
CA THR A 24 -13.16 -31.02 34.03
C THR A 24 -13.32 -29.94 32.97
N CYS A 25 -14.37 -29.99 32.14
CA CYS A 25 -14.70 -28.92 31.20
C CYS A 25 -15.15 -27.64 31.94
N VAL A 26 -15.93 -27.78 33.03
CA VAL A 26 -16.31 -26.67 33.92
C VAL A 26 -15.11 -26.14 34.71
N LEU A 27 -14.21 -26.99 35.19
CA LEU A 27 -12.98 -26.55 35.88
C LEU A 27 -11.97 -25.91 34.92
N GLN A 28 -11.88 -26.36 33.66
CA GLN A 28 -11.11 -25.68 32.61
C GLN A 28 -11.78 -24.37 32.16
N ALA A 29 -13.12 -24.29 32.18
CA ALA A 29 -13.85 -23.04 31.95
C ALA A 29 -13.74 -22.07 33.15
N GLN A 30 -13.68 -22.56 34.38
CA GLN A 30 -13.57 -21.74 35.60
C GLN A 30 -12.13 -21.31 35.91
N ALA A 31 -11.12 -22.02 35.43
CA ALA A 31 -9.73 -21.52 35.42
C ALA A 31 -9.53 -20.35 34.44
N SER A 32 -10.49 -20.08 33.55
CA SER A 32 -10.56 -18.92 32.65
C SER A 32 -11.60 -17.87 33.11
N SER A 33 -11.94 -17.85 34.40
CA SER A 33 -12.82 -16.84 35.00
C SER A 33 -12.11 -16.07 36.11
N ARG A 34 -10.87 -15.64 35.85
CA ARG A 34 -10.37 -14.39 36.45
C ARG A 34 -11.11 -13.25 35.74
N ASN A 35 -11.47 -12.20 36.48
CA ASN A 35 -12.11 -10.98 35.96
C ASN A 35 -11.26 -10.32 34.86
N ASP A 36 -11.29 -10.86 33.66
CA ASP A 36 -10.76 -10.23 32.48
C ASP A 36 -11.92 -9.47 31.84
N HIS A 37 -12.08 -8.21 32.26
CA HIS A 37 -12.59 -7.17 31.35
C HIS A 37 -11.96 -7.44 30.00
N ALA A 38 -12.76 -7.76 28.96
CA ALA A 38 -12.31 -8.13 27.63
C ALA A 38 -11.07 -7.30 27.24
N HIS A 39 -9.88 -7.87 27.48
CA HIS A 39 -8.62 -7.16 27.34
C HIS A 39 -8.27 -7.34 25.87
N TYR A 40 -8.82 -6.46 25.06
CA TYR A 40 -8.22 -6.14 23.79
C TYR A 40 -6.72 -5.85 24.06
N PRO A 41 -5.74 -6.41 23.33
CA PRO A 41 -4.32 -6.15 23.59
C PRO A 41 -3.97 -4.70 23.27
N ILE A 42 -4.16 -3.80 24.23
CA ILE A 42 -3.94 -2.37 24.02
C ILE A 42 -2.45 -2.08 23.88
N ALA A 43 -2.02 -1.71 22.68
CA ALA A 43 -0.65 -1.28 22.43
C ALA A 43 -0.40 0.13 23.01
N ARG A 44 0.81 0.37 23.54
CA ARG A 44 1.24 1.73 23.93
C ARG A 44 1.71 2.48 22.70
N THR A 45 1.24 3.70 22.54
CA THR A 45 1.69 4.58 21.47
C THR A 45 2.96 5.34 21.86
N ARG A 46 3.76 5.68 20.85
CA ARG A 46 4.90 6.61 20.95
C ARG A 46 4.43 8.04 20.67
N GLN A 47 5.29 8.99 21.04
CA GLN A 47 5.07 10.41 20.82
C GLN A 47 5.03 10.72 19.32
N GLY A 48 4.06 11.55 18.90
CA GLY A 48 3.88 11.94 17.49
C GLY A 48 3.50 10.79 16.53
N GLU A 49 2.92 9.69 17.04
CA GLU A 49 2.55 8.55 16.19
C GLU A 49 1.41 8.87 15.21
N VAL A 50 1.64 8.49 13.95
CA VAL A 50 0.67 8.60 12.85
C VAL A 50 0.10 7.23 12.54
N PHE A 51 -1.23 7.14 12.55
CA PHE A 51 -1.99 5.92 12.28
C PHE A 51 -2.55 5.96 10.87
N PHE A 52 -2.28 4.93 10.08
CA PHE A 52 -2.90 4.76 8.77
C PHE A 52 -4.00 3.71 8.87
N MET A 53 -5.23 4.09 8.53
CA MET A 53 -6.35 3.16 8.47
C MET A 53 -6.31 2.41 7.14
N THR A 54 -5.87 1.15 7.17
CA THR A 54 -5.92 0.21 6.04
C THR A 54 -5.86 -1.24 6.50
N SER A 55 -6.69 -2.07 5.88
CA SER A 55 -6.72 -3.53 6.04
C SER A 55 -5.52 -4.22 5.36
N VAL A 56 -4.80 -3.54 4.47
CA VAL A 56 -3.66 -4.09 3.75
C VAL A 56 -2.37 -3.93 4.56
N PRO A 57 -1.56 -4.99 4.74
CA PRO A 57 -0.26 -4.88 5.39
C PRO A 57 0.66 -3.92 4.63
N ILE A 58 1.18 -2.90 5.33
CA ILE A 58 2.10 -1.93 4.73
C ILE A 58 3.53 -2.48 4.84
N ASP A 59 4.08 -2.97 3.72
CA ASP A 59 5.46 -3.43 3.64
C ASP A 59 6.44 -2.31 4.07
N GLY A 60 7.25 -2.58 5.09
CA GLY A 60 8.27 -1.66 5.58
C GLY A 60 7.87 -0.82 6.81
N ILE A 61 6.61 -0.82 7.23
CA ILE A 61 6.24 -0.25 8.54
C ILE A 61 6.53 -1.30 9.62
N LYS A 62 7.78 -1.34 10.09
CA LYS A 62 8.16 -2.12 11.28
C LYS A 62 7.63 -1.44 12.54
N ARG A 63 6.34 -1.60 12.82
CA ARG A 63 5.64 -1.63 14.12
C ARG A 63 4.14 -1.52 13.85
N SER A 64 3.40 -2.48 14.40
CA SER A 64 2.02 -2.83 14.14
C SER A 64 1.02 -1.71 14.44
N HIS A 65 0.52 -1.05 13.40
CA HIS A 65 -0.72 -0.28 13.46
C HIS A 65 -1.73 -0.96 12.53
N ILE A 66 -2.32 -2.06 13.00
CA ILE A 66 -3.20 -2.91 12.20
C ILE A 66 -4.64 -2.48 12.49
N CYS A 67 -5.49 -2.53 11.48
CA CYS A 67 -6.94 -2.47 11.69
C CYS A 67 -7.40 -3.65 12.55
N GLY A 68 -8.47 -3.44 13.30
CA GLY A 68 -8.93 -4.36 14.32
C GLY A 68 -8.35 -4.08 15.70
N ASP A 69 -7.30 -3.25 15.77
CA ASP A 69 -6.53 -3.07 16.98
C ASP A 69 -6.92 -1.86 17.85
N GLY A 70 -6.36 -1.84 19.05
CA GLY A 70 -6.65 -0.91 20.13
C GLY A 70 -5.39 -0.32 20.74
N TYR A 71 -5.42 0.97 21.04
CA TYR A 71 -4.24 1.77 21.35
C TYR A 71 -4.49 2.69 22.53
N ARG A 72 -3.51 2.83 23.41
CA ARG A 72 -3.52 3.84 24.48
C ARG A 72 -2.75 5.07 24.03
N ILE A 73 -3.45 6.19 23.91
CA ILE A 73 -2.93 7.44 23.35
C ILE A 73 -2.94 8.58 24.37
N GLU A 74 -1.94 9.44 24.25
CA GLU A 74 -2.01 10.83 24.72
C GLU A 74 -2.55 11.73 23.60
N GLY A 75 -2.10 11.49 22.37
CA GLY A 75 -2.62 12.07 21.14
C GLY A 75 -2.33 11.15 19.96
N ALA A 76 -3.05 11.33 18.86
CA ALA A 76 -2.84 10.57 17.63
C ALA A 76 -3.27 11.35 16.40
N LEU A 77 -2.53 11.20 15.31
CA LEU A 77 -2.92 11.67 13.97
C LEU A 77 -3.32 10.46 13.12
N ILE A 78 -4.61 10.36 12.79
CA ILE A 78 -5.16 9.29 11.97
C ILE A 78 -5.34 9.78 10.54
N LYS A 79 -4.91 8.96 9.58
CA LYS A 79 -5.03 9.23 8.15
C LYS A 79 -5.60 8.01 7.43
N SER A 80 -6.36 8.23 6.37
CA SER A 80 -6.60 7.19 5.37
C SER A 80 -5.29 6.80 4.70
N TYR A 81 -5.13 5.51 4.36
CA TYR A 81 -3.96 5.09 3.58
C TYR A 81 -4.01 5.63 2.15
N PRO A 82 -2.92 6.23 1.64
CA PRO A 82 -2.86 6.73 0.27
C PRO A 82 -2.79 5.59 -0.75
N TYR A 83 -3.71 5.60 -1.71
CA TYR A 83 -3.75 4.72 -2.87
C TYR A 83 -3.41 5.50 -4.16
N SER A 84 -3.09 4.77 -5.24
CA SER A 84 -2.76 5.36 -6.56
C SER A 84 -1.73 6.50 -6.51
N ARG A 85 -0.56 6.25 -5.90
CA ARG A 85 0.52 7.26 -5.68
C ARG A 85 0.12 8.46 -4.79
N GLY A 86 -0.87 8.30 -3.94
CA GLY A 86 -1.29 9.32 -2.97
C GLY A 86 -2.33 10.30 -3.49
N GLU A 87 -3.01 9.94 -4.58
CA GLU A 87 -4.08 10.74 -5.17
C GLU A 87 -5.46 10.36 -4.62
N THR A 88 -5.64 9.16 -4.06
CA THR A 88 -6.92 8.72 -3.48
C THR A 88 -6.75 7.92 -2.19
N TYR A 89 -7.83 7.64 -1.47
CA TYR A 89 -7.83 6.61 -0.43
C TYR A 89 -7.99 5.19 -1.01
N SER A 90 -7.69 4.16 -0.22
CA SER A 90 -7.83 2.75 -0.62
C SER A 90 -9.30 2.33 -0.81
N PRO A 91 -9.64 1.59 -1.87
CA PRO A 91 -10.95 0.94 -2.02
C PRO A 91 -11.08 -0.32 -1.16
N TYR A 92 -12.31 -0.81 -0.98
CA TYR A 92 -12.64 -2.05 -0.23
C TYR A 92 -12.13 -2.11 1.22
N GLU A 93 -11.89 -0.97 1.85
CA GLU A 93 -11.50 -0.90 3.25
C GLU A 93 -12.68 -1.21 4.18
N ASP A 94 -12.42 -2.03 5.19
CA ASP A 94 -13.25 -2.19 6.40
C ASP A 94 -12.31 -2.20 7.60
N CYS A 95 -11.93 -0.99 8.02
CA CYS A 95 -10.92 -0.80 9.04
C CYS A 95 -11.52 -0.11 10.26
N TYR A 96 -11.39 -0.73 11.43
CA TYR A 96 -11.66 -0.05 12.69
C TYR A 96 -10.43 -0.03 13.58
N MET A 97 -10.29 1.04 14.36
CA MET A 97 -9.23 1.19 15.35
C MET A 97 -9.83 1.80 16.62
N THR A 98 -9.47 1.25 17.77
CA THR A 98 -9.96 1.73 19.07
C THR A 98 -8.86 2.50 19.79
N PHE A 99 -9.19 3.65 20.32
CA PHE A 99 -8.26 4.51 21.05
C PHE A 99 -8.79 4.75 22.45
N GLN A 100 -7.94 4.53 23.43
CA GLN A 100 -8.22 4.76 24.84
C GLN A 100 -7.28 5.85 25.35
N ALA A 101 -7.81 6.81 26.10
CA ALA A 101 -7.03 7.80 26.80
C ALA A 101 -6.08 7.11 27.79
N ARG A 102 -4.84 7.56 27.88
CA ARG A 102 -3.85 6.94 28.77
C ARG A 102 -4.19 7.12 30.25
N ARG A 103 -4.77 8.25 30.64
CA ARG A 103 -5.20 8.53 32.01
C ARG A 103 -6.67 8.23 32.20
N SER A 104 -7.00 7.60 33.33
CA SER A 104 -8.39 7.45 33.76
C SER A 104 -9.01 8.83 33.98
N ASN A 105 -10.20 9.07 33.41
CA ASN A 105 -10.98 10.33 33.43
C ASN A 105 -10.65 11.35 32.34
N ASN A 106 -9.57 11.16 31.57
CA ASN A 106 -9.37 12.00 30.39
C ASN A 106 -10.46 11.74 29.35
N LEU A 107 -10.90 12.80 28.71
CA LEU A 107 -11.78 12.76 27.56
C LEU A 107 -10.93 12.59 26.29
N ILE A 108 -11.56 12.22 25.18
CA ILE A 108 -10.91 12.26 23.86
C ILE A 108 -11.64 13.25 22.98
N ARG A 109 -10.94 14.30 22.55
CA ARG A 109 -11.41 15.18 21.47
C ARG A 109 -11.08 14.54 20.13
N ILE A 110 -12.03 14.58 19.22
CA ILE A 110 -11.87 14.23 17.81
C ILE A 110 -12.00 15.49 16.98
N ARG A 111 -10.99 15.82 16.18
CA ARG A 111 -11.01 16.92 15.22
C ARG A 111 -10.78 16.37 13.83
N ILE A 112 -11.72 16.63 12.93
CA ILE A 112 -11.56 16.30 11.51
C ILE A 112 -10.91 17.53 10.85
N LEU A 113 -9.65 17.41 10.43
CA LEU A 113 -8.92 18.50 9.80
C LEU A 113 -9.27 18.63 8.31
N THR A 114 -9.29 17.49 7.62
CA THR A 114 -9.65 17.39 6.21
C THR A 114 -10.47 16.14 6.00
N MET A 115 -11.47 16.22 5.15
CA MET A 115 -12.23 15.06 4.67
C MET A 115 -12.54 15.26 3.21
N ASP A 116 -12.34 14.24 2.40
CA ASP A 116 -12.69 14.19 1.00
C ASP A 116 -12.99 12.72 0.69
N ILE A 117 -14.12 12.28 1.23
CA ILE A 117 -14.65 10.92 1.07
C ILE A 117 -15.85 11.03 0.14
N ASN A 118 -15.87 10.15 -0.86
CA ASN A 118 -16.84 10.18 -1.93
C ASN A 118 -18.29 10.19 -1.40
N ASP A 119 -19.07 11.15 -1.87
CA ASP A 119 -20.49 11.32 -1.52
C ASP A 119 -21.34 11.33 -2.80
N ILE A 120 -21.33 10.23 -3.54
CA ILE A 120 -22.14 10.07 -4.77
C ILE A 120 -23.65 10.32 -4.48
N HIS A 121 -24.08 10.31 -3.22
CA HIS A 121 -25.48 10.45 -2.81
C HIS A 121 -25.78 11.59 -1.81
N ARG A 122 -25.11 12.75 -1.96
CA ARG A 122 -25.47 14.03 -1.29
C ARG A 122 -25.92 13.86 0.17
N GLY A 123 -25.16 13.14 0.98
CA GLY A 123 -25.28 13.12 2.43
C GLY A 123 -26.46 12.35 3.02
N ILE A 124 -27.21 11.55 2.24
CA ILE A 124 -28.27 10.69 2.79
C ILE A 124 -27.76 9.27 3.07
N ASN A 125 -26.91 8.73 2.20
CA ASN A 125 -26.33 7.39 2.34
C ASN A 125 -24.86 7.40 1.89
N CYS A 126 -23.96 7.64 2.83
CA CYS A 126 -22.53 7.52 2.63
C CYS A 126 -22.16 6.03 2.37
N LEU A 127 -21.85 5.68 1.13
CA LEU A 127 -21.35 4.35 0.77
C LEU A 127 -19.93 4.15 1.29
N ASP A 128 -19.11 5.19 1.13
CA ASP A 128 -17.84 5.36 1.81
C ASP A 128 -18.06 6.23 3.04
N SER A 129 -17.59 5.81 4.21
CA SER A 129 -17.83 6.54 5.45
C SER A 129 -16.72 6.41 6.47
N LEU A 130 -16.52 7.50 7.23
CA LEU A 130 -15.73 7.52 8.45
C LEU A 130 -16.66 7.81 9.63
N ARG A 131 -16.76 6.86 10.56
CA ARG A 131 -17.65 6.92 11.72
C ARG A 131 -16.87 6.82 13.01
N PHE A 132 -17.38 7.47 14.05
CA PHE A 132 -16.78 7.43 15.39
C PHE A 132 -17.79 6.93 16.42
N TYR A 133 -17.30 6.14 17.38
CA TYR A 133 -18.11 5.55 18.45
C TYR A 133 -17.47 5.83 19.80
N LYS A 134 -18.27 6.12 20.84
CA LYS A 134 -17.79 6.39 22.22
C LYS A 134 -17.52 5.11 23.04
N SER A 135 -17.41 3.97 22.36
CA SER A 135 -17.40 2.62 22.90
C SER A 135 -16.40 1.81 22.09
N PRO A 136 -15.75 0.79 22.69
CA PRO A 136 -14.93 -0.15 21.92
C PRO A 136 -15.74 -1.01 20.93
N TYR A 137 -17.08 -0.98 21.04
CA TYR A 137 -18.00 -1.72 20.17
C TYR A 137 -18.67 -0.80 19.16
N ILE A 138 -18.73 -1.24 17.90
CA ILE A 138 -19.38 -0.53 16.79
C ILE A 138 -20.89 -0.75 16.88
N LEU A 139 -21.55 0.01 17.76
CA LEU A 139 -22.99 -0.05 18.00
C LEU A 139 -23.62 1.31 17.66
N GLU A 140 -24.76 1.31 16.96
CA GLU A 140 -25.39 2.55 16.49
C GLU A 140 -25.77 3.51 17.64
N LYS A 141 -26.17 2.98 18.79
CA LYS A 141 -26.46 3.77 20.01
C LYS A 141 -25.24 4.54 20.57
N ASP A 142 -24.03 4.07 20.22
CA ASP A 142 -22.76 4.63 20.69
C ASP A 142 -22.08 5.49 19.63
N LYS A 143 -22.71 5.62 18.46
CA LYS A 143 -22.23 6.47 17.37
C LYS A 143 -22.25 7.93 17.81
N LEU A 144 -21.14 8.62 17.53
CA LEU A 144 -20.99 10.05 17.76
C LEU A 144 -21.53 10.80 16.54
N ASN A 145 -22.33 11.84 16.77
CA ASN A 145 -22.83 12.72 15.72
C ASN A 145 -21.64 13.37 15.01
N SER A 146 -21.32 12.87 13.83
CA SER A 146 -20.15 13.26 13.03
C SER A 146 -20.53 13.27 11.55
N VAL A 147 -19.80 14.07 10.78
CA VAL A 147 -19.89 14.01 9.31
C VAL A 147 -19.26 12.69 8.87
N GLU A 148 -20.01 11.89 8.12
CA GLU A 148 -19.58 10.54 7.73
C GLU A 148 -18.82 10.53 6.39
N CYS A 149 -19.20 11.40 5.46
CA CYS A 149 -18.59 11.51 4.13
C CYS A 149 -18.76 12.94 3.57
N GLY A 150 -18.20 13.17 2.38
CA GLY A 150 -18.22 14.44 1.70
C GLY A 150 -16.88 15.17 1.78
N GLN A 151 -16.89 16.42 1.31
CA GLN A 151 -15.71 17.27 1.25
C GLN A 151 -15.77 18.33 2.36
N LEU A 152 -14.81 18.25 3.28
CA LEU A 152 -14.53 19.22 4.33
C LEU A 152 -13.12 19.76 4.14
N ASN A 153 -13.03 21.07 3.98
CA ASN A 153 -11.77 21.80 3.94
C ASN A 153 -11.37 22.25 5.35
N GLU A 154 -10.11 22.65 5.52
CA GLU A 154 -9.51 23.07 6.80
C GLU A 154 -10.22 24.28 7.47
N SER A 155 -11.12 24.98 6.75
CA SER A 155 -11.94 26.07 7.30
C SER A 155 -13.10 25.60 8.17
N HIS A 156 -13.50 24.33 8.07
CA HIS A 156 -14.61 23.75 8.83
C HIS A 156 -14.06 22.85 9.95
N ASN A 157 -13.79 23.45 11.11
CA ASN A 157 -13.34 22.74 12.32
C ASN A 157 -14.50 21.94 12.95
N PHE A 158 -14.78 20.74 12.43
CA PHE A 158 -15.66 19.80 13.13
C PHE A 158 -14.91 19.16 14.29
N SER A 159 -15.31 19.51 15.51
CA SER A 159 -14.79 18.92 16.73
C SER A 159 -15.91 18.35 17.58
N PHE A 160 -15.72 17.13 18.07
CA PHE A 160 -16.62 16.49 19.04
C PHE A 160 -15.79 15.76 20.09
N ILE A 161 -16.43 15.43 21.21
CA ILE A 161 -15.76 14.87 22.38
C ILE A 161 -16.39 13.52 22.70
N SER A 162 -15.55 12.49 22.85
CA SER A 162 -15.95 11.25 23.49
C SER A 162 -15.79 11.38 25.01
N PRO A 163 -16.88 11.33 25.78
CA PRO A 163 -16.81 11.53 27.23
C PRO A 163 -16.31 10.31 28.00
N THR A 164 -16.20 9.15 27.34
CA THR A 164 -15.84 7.88 27.96
C THR A 164 -14.33 7.66 28.04
N GLY A 165 -13.54 8.57 27.47
CA GLY A 165 -12.10 8.36 27.28
C GLY A 165 -11.77 7.24 26.30
N ILE A 166 -12.76 6.78 25.53
CA ILE A 166 -12.59 5.75 24.48
C ILE A 166 -13.23 6.27 23.20
N VAL A 167 -12.55 6.09 22.07
CA VAL A 167 -13.14 6.31 20.75
C VAL A 167 -12.75 5.19 19.80
N THR A 168 -13.72 4.63 19.08
CA THR A 168 -13.46 3.72 17.97
C THR A 168 -13.74 4.46 16.67
N ALA A 169 -12.72 4.58 15.83
CA ALA A 169 -12.84 5.09 14.46
C ALA A 169 -13.07 3.90 13.52
N HIS A 170 -14.08 3.98 12.66
CA HIS A 170 -14.42 2.96 11.67
C HIS A 170 -14.47 3.61 10.29
N PHE A 171 -13.58 3.19 9.40
CA PHE A 171 -13.50 3.62 8.02
C PHE A 171 -13.91 2.46 7.12
N SER A 172 -14.96 2.68 6.33
CA SER A 172 -15.55 1.69 5.43
C SER A 172 -15.65 2.30 4.04
N THR A 173 -15.21 1.59 3.01
CA THR A 173 -15.35 2.03 1.60
C THR A 173 -15.97 0.94 0.76
N ASP A 174 -16.83 1.32 -0.18
CA ASP A 174 -17.30 0.43 -1.21
C ASP A 174 -16.18 0.16 -2.25
N GLY A 175 -16.39 -0.89 -3.03
CA GLY A 175 -15.48 -1.29 -4.09
C GLY A 175 -15.54 -0.45 -5.36
N GLY A 176 -16.22 0.69 -5.31
CA GLY A 176 -16.58 1.48 -6.46
C GLY A 176 -15.44 2.34 -6.98
N ASN A 177 -15.81 3.33 -7.79
CA ASN A 177 -14.86 4.34 -8.21
C ASN A 177 -14.54 5.25 -7.02
N VAL A 178 -13.31 5.16 -6.52
CA VAL A 178 -12.83 6.03 -5.47
C VAL A 178 -12.42 7.37 -6.06
N TYR A 179 -13.12 8.43 -5.65
CA TYR A 179 -12.75 9.81 -5.92
C TYR A 179 -12.68 10.55 -4.59
N GLY A 180 -11.49 10.97 -4.20
CA GLY A 180 -11.28 11.77 -2.99
C GLY A 180 -9.96 11.49 -2.29
N LEU A 181 -9.42 12.51 -1.63
CA LEU A 181 -8.13 12.49 -0.94
C LEU A 181 -8.15 11.78 0.44
N GLY A 182 -9.34 11.39 0.91
CA GLY A 182 -9.52 10.67 2.16
C GLY A 182 -9.63 11.62 3.35
N PHE A 183 -8.96 11.32 4.47
CA PHE A 183 -9.14 12.13 5.68
C PHE A 183 -7.88 12.27 6.55
N LYS A 184 -7.89 13.32 7.36
CA LYS A 184 -6.94 13.54 8.45
C LYS A 184 -7.70 13.91 9.71
N VAL A 185 -7.47 13.16 10.78
CA VAL A 185 -8.17 13.32 12.05
C VAL A 185 -7.17 13.38 13.18
N VAL A 186 -7.32 14.37 14.05
CA VAL A 186 -6.53 14.50 15.27
C VAL A 186 -7.37 14.03 16.44
N LEU A 187 -6.83 13.07 17.18
CA LEU A 187 -7.32 12.67 18.49
C LEU A 187 -6.44 13.29 19.57
N THR A 188 -7.05 13.88 20.58
CA THR A 188 -6.34 14.44 21.73
C THR A 188 -6.95 13.93 23.02
N SER A 189 -6.15 13.28 23.86
CA SER A 189 -6.51 12.99 25.25
C SER A 189 -6.31 14.24 26.09
N PHE A 190 -7.34 14.66 26.82
CA PHE A 190 -7.27 15.87 27.61
C PHE A 190 -8.20 15.84 28.82
N HIS A 191 -7.97 16.73 29.77
CA HIS A 191 -8.95 17.11 30.78
C HIS A 191 -9.00 18.64 30.93
N TYR A 192 -10.03 19.16 31.60
CA TYR A 192 -10.11 20.58 31.90
C TYR A 192 -9.31 20.90 33.17
N SER A 193 -8.55 21.99 33.14
CA SER A 193 -7.88 22.50 34.33
C SER A 193 -8.90 23.09 35.29
N SER A 194 -8.84 22.72 36.56
CA SER A 194 -9.69 23.26 37.61
C SER A 194 -8.93 23.41 38.93
N PRO A 195 -9.41 24.20 39.90
CA PRO A 195 -8.74 24.34 41.20
C PRO A 195 -8.54 23.02 41.95
N SER A 196 -9.45 22.06 41.75
CA SER A 196 -9.40 20.73 42.38
C SER A 196 -8.61 19.70 41.57
N TYR A 197 -8.38 19.97 40.30
CA TYR A 197 -7.68 19.09 39.36
C TYR A 197 -6.91 19.96 38.34
N PRO A 198 -5.80 20.60 38.77
CA PRO A 198 -4.96 21.40 37.88
C PRO A 198 -4.15 20.48 36.95
N CYS A 199 -3.59 21.03 35.87
CA CYS A 199 -2.59 20.29 35.10
C CYS A 199 -1.40 19.99 36.00
N ASP A 200 -0.90 18.76 35.95
CA ASP A 200 0.23 18.29 36.76
C ASP A 200 1.53 18.26 35.94
N PRO A 201 2.45 19.22 36.14
CA PRO A 201 3.74 19.23 35.45
C PRO A 201 4.63 18.03 35.82
N THR A 202 4.41 17.42 37.00
CA THR A 202 5.19 16.25 37.43
C THR A 202 4.79 14.97 36.71
N ASP A 203 3.58 14.96 36.16
CA ASP A 203 3.08 13.91 35.28
C ASP A 203 3.28 14.27 33.78
N ASP A 204 4.16 15.20 33.42
CA ASP A 204 4.36 15.62 32.01
C ASP A 204 3.08 16.18 31.36
N GLU A 205 2.30 17.05 32.04
CA GLU A 205 1.17 17.77 31.42
C GLU A 205 1.49 19.22 31.05
N PHE A 206 0.82 19.67 29.99
CA PHE A 206 0.89 21.03 29.47
C PHE A 206 -0.51 21.67 29.48
N LEU A 207 -0.58 22.92 29.97
CA LEU A 207 -1.79 23.73 29.95
C LEU A 207 -1.87 24.51 28.63
N CYS A 208 -2.79 24.09 27.76
CA CYS A 208 -3.19 24.85 26.59
C CYS A 208 -3.78 26.22 26.99
N GLY A 209 -3.64 27.23 26.14
CA GLY A 209 -4.19 28.57 26.38
C GLY A 209 -5.72 28.62 26.46
N ASN A 210 -6.40 27.60 25.94
CA ASN A 210 -7.85 27.40 26.08
C ASN A 210 -8.30 26.79 27.43
N GLY A 211 -7.38 26.49 28.35
CA GLY A 211 -7.69 25.94 29.68
C GLY A 211 -7.70 24.41 29.79
N GLU A 212 -7.23 23.72 28.77
CA GLU A 212 -7.16 22.26 28.73
C GLU A 212 -5.76 21.75 29.07
N CYS A 213 -5.70 20.63 29.78
CA CYS A 213 -4.47 19.93 30.06
C CYS A 213 -4.30 18.78 29.07
N ILE A 214 -3.18 18.76 28.35
CA ILE A 214 -2.78 17.68 27.45
C ILE A 214 -1.41 17.15 27.87
N SER A 215 -0.98 16.01 27.33
CA SER A 215 0.39 15.55 27.60
C SER A 215 1.42 16.47 26.94
N SER A 216 2.48 16.80 27.67
CA SER A 216 3.66 17.52 27.20
C SER A 216 4.37 16.81 26.04
N SER A 217 4.10 15.51 25.82
CA SER A 217 4.62 14.80 24.64
C SER A 217 4.03 15.29 23.31
N LEU A 218 2.96 16.08 23.37
CA LEU A 218 2.27 16.66 22.21
C LEU A 218 2.76 18.08 21.89
N LEU A 219 3.72 18.60 22.65
CA LEU A 219 4.33 19.90 22.37
C LEU A 219 5.26 19.80 21.17
N CYS A 220 5.07 20.71 20.21
CA CYS A 220 5.94 20.86 19.03
C CYS A 220 6.07 19.56 18.21
N ASP A 221 5.04 18.72 18.18
CA ASP A 221 5.04 17.48 17.41
C ASP A 221 4.57 17.69 15.95
N GLY A 222 4.18 18.93 15.63
CA GLY A 222 3.73 19.35 14.32
C GLY A 222 2.23 19.10 14.08
N VAL A 223 1.49 18.71 15.11
CA VAL A 223 0.04 18.47 15.06
C VAL A 223 -0.64 19.34 16.12
N PRO A 224 -1.57 20.25 15.73
CA PRO A 224 -2.25 21.11 16.71
C PRO A 224 -3.28 20.33 17.52
N HIS A 225 -2.85 19.85 18.68
CA HIS A 225 -3.67 19.14 19.67
C HIS A 225 -4.50 20.09 20.54
N CYS A 226 -3.98 21.27 20.89
CA CYS A 226 -4.76 22.31 21.54
C CYS A 226 -5.75 22.95 20.54
N LEU A 227 -6.92 23.42 21.02
CA LEU A 227 -7.89 24.09 20.13
C LEU A 227 -7.37 25.42 19.60
N ASP A 228 -6.56 26.11 20.40
CA ASP A 228 -5.90 27.36 20.07
C ASP A 228 -4.53 27.19 19.40
N GLY A 229 -4.06 25.95 19.23
CA GLY A 229 -2.74 25.63 18.68
C GLY A 229 -1.57 26.10 19.56
N SER A 230 -1.80 26.38 20.84
CA SER A 230 -0.76 26.86 21.76
C SER A 230 0.38 25.86 21.97
N ASP A 231 0.11 24.57 21.78
CA ASP A 231 1.10 23.49 21.80
C ASP A 231 2.14 23.55 20.67
N GLU A 232 1.82 24.24 19.58
CA GLU A 232 2.70 24.46 18.43
C GLU A 232 3.24 25.90 18.35
N ALA A 233 2.90 26.74 19.33
CA ALA A 233 3.33 28.12 19.34
C ALA A 233 4.82 28.25 19.69
N HIS A 234 5.52 29.14 18.98
CA HIS A 234 6.96 29.39 19.16
C HIS A 234 7.36 29.75 20.60
N ASN A 235 6.41 30.32 21.35
CA ASN A 235 6.53 30.79 22.73
C ASN A 235 6.97 29.68 23.70
N HIS A 236 6.76 28.41 23.34
CA HIS A 236 7.10 27.23 24.14
C HIS A 236 8.40 26.55 23.68
N ALA A 237 9.30 27.32 23.04
CA ALA A 237 10.55 26.82 22.47
C ALA A 237 10.37 25.73 21.40
N CYS A 238 9.20 25.69 20.74
CA CYS A 238 9.07 25.04 19.45
C CYS A 238 10.04 25.75 18.50
N SER A 239 11.23 25.16 18.34
CA SER A 239 12.11 25.56 17.26
C SER A 239 11.38 25.17 16.00
N VAL A 240 10.69 26.14 15.38
CA VAL A 240 10.55 26.12 13.93
C VAL A 240 11.96 25.81 13.46
N ARG A 241 12.15 24.72 12.72
CA ARG A 241 13.39 24.59 11.94
C ARG A 241 13.37 25.77 10.98
N SER A 242 13.87 26.91 11.46
CA SER A 242 14.23 28.02 10.62
C SER A 242 15.29 27.43 9.72
N ILE A 243 14.90 27.21 8.47
CA ILE A 243 15.89 27.28 7.41
C ILE A 243 16.43 28.69 7.55
N ASP A 244 17.61 28.81 8.15
CA ASP A 244 18.25 30.08 8.40
C ASP A 244 18.21 30.93 7.13
N SER A 245 17.87 32.18 7.34
CA SER A 245 17.82 33.27 6.39
C SER A 245 19.09 33.38 5.55
N VAL A 246 19.13 32.68 4.41
CA VAL A 246 19.96 33.08 3.26
C VAL A 246 19.14 34.08 2.46
N ASN A 247 19.30 35.37 2.77
CA ASN A 247 18.85 36.44 1.90
C ASN A 247 19.81 36.54 0.69
N HIS A 248 19.54 35.79 -0.38
CA HIS A 248 19.78 36.28 -1.74
C HIS A 248 18.95 35.47 -2.75
N ALA A 249 18.16 36.18 -3.55
CA ALA A 249 17.24 35.66 -4.54
C ALA A 249 17.84 34.57 -5.45
N THR A 250 17.22 33.39 -5.46
CA THR A 250 17.14 32.54 -6.67
C THR A 250 15.83 31.74 -6.64
N THR A 251 15.00 31.99 -7.64
CA THR A 251 13.90 31.18 -8.19
C THR A 251 13.83 29.71 -7.75
N ASP A 252 12.60 29.29 -7.42
CA ASP A 252 12.05 27.93 -7.44
C ASP A 252 13.01 26.80 -7.85
N LYS A 253 13.32 25.92 -6.90
CA LYS A 253 13.76 24.57 -7.25
C LYS A 253 13.40 23.55 -6.17
N TYR A 254 12.29 22.86 -6.41
CA TYR A 254 11.97 21.58 -5.79
C TYR A 254 13.18 20.63 -5.85
N PRO A 255 13.43 19.80 -4.81
CA PRO A 255 14.45 18.77 -4.87
C PRO A 255 14.08 17.79 -5.99
N SER A 256 14.84 17.85 -7.08
CA SER A 256 14.69 16.94 -8.21
C SER A 256 14.91 15.50 -7.77
N LEU A 257 13.99 14.63 -8.19
CA LEU A 257 14.04 13.18 -8.13
C LEU A 257 15.45 12.61 -8.38
N PRO A 258 15.77 11.42 -7.84
CA PRO A 258 17.05 10.75 -8.09
C PRO A 258 17.33 10.66 -9.59
N LYS A 259 18.60 10.88 -9.97
CA LYS A 259 19.12 10.88 -11.36
C LYS A 259 19.08 9.48 -12.01
N TYR A 260 17.92 8.84 -12.01
CA TYR A 260 17.63 7.60 -12.73
C TYR A 260 16.43 7.80 -13.65
N GLN A 261 16.43 8.89 -14.43
CA GLN A 261 15.43 9.11 -15.48
C GLN A 261 15.97 9.83 -16.72
N GLN A 262 17.29 9.96 -16.88
CA GLN A 262 17.90 10.57 -18.07
C GLN A 262 18.43 9.56 -19.12
N TRP A 263 18.59 8.28 -18.76
CA TRP A 263 19.16 7.27 -19.66
C TRP A 263 18.13 6.51 -20.51
N ARG A 264 16.83 6.65 -20.22
CA ARG A 264 15.77 5.95 -20.97
C ARG A 264 15.67 6.39 -22.43
N GLY A 265 15.86 7.69 -22.71
CA GLY A 265 15.85 8.21 -24.08
C GLY A 265 17.04 7.70 -24.90
N ILE A 266 18.23 7.63 -24.29
CA ILE A 266 19.46 7.18 -24.96
C ILE A 266 19.35 5.69 -25.32
N LEU A 267 18.80 4.86 -24.44
CA LEU A 267 18.59 3.44 -24.70
C LEU A 267 17.58 3.19 -25.83
N ILE A 268 16.52 4.00 -25.92
CA ILE A 268 15.53 3.90 -27.00
C ILE A 268 16.14 4.32 -28.34
N ILE A 269 16.87 5.43 -28.38
CA ILE A 269 17.54 5.91 -29.60
C ILE A 269 18.59 4.90 -30.07
N ALA A 270 19.39 4.36 -29.15
CA ALA A 270 20.38 3.32 -29.46
C ALA A 270 19.72 2.05 -30.04
N PHE A 271 18.58 1.63 -29.49
CA PHE A 271 17.82 0.48 -29.98
C PHE A 271 17.34 0.69 -31.42
N PHE A 272 16.80 1.86 -31.75
CA PHE A 272 16.37 2.19 -33.11
C PHE A 272 17.53 2.26 -34.11
N LEU A 273 18.70 2.79 -33.69
CA LEU A 273 19.89 2.82 -34.54
C LEU A 273 20.43 1.41 -34.84
N ILE A 274 20.38 0.51 -33.87
CA ILE A 274 20.78 -0.90 -34.07
C ILE A 274 19.84 -1.60 -35.06
N ILE A 275 18.53 -1.41 -34.92
CA ILE A 275 17.54 -1.98 -35.86
C ILE A 275 17.77 -1.46 -37.29
N LEU A 276 18.00 -0.15 -37.45
CA LEU A 276 18.28 0.45 -38.74
C LEU A 276 19.55 -0.14 -39.37
N PHE A 277 20.61 -0.32 -38.57
CA PHE A 277 21.86 -0.91 -39.03
C PHE A 277 21.67 -2.37 -39.50
N VAL A 278 20.91 -3.18 -38.76
CA VAL A 278 20.58 -4.55 -39.16
C VAL A 278 19.79 -4.58 -40.48
N PHE A 279 18.84 -3.65 -40.66
CA PHE A 279 18.10 -3.51 -41.92
C PHE A 279 19.01 -3.14 -43.10
N ILE A 280 19.97 -2.24 -42.89
CA ILE A 280 20.95 -1.87 -43.92
C ILE A 280 21.83 -3.08 -44.28
N LEU A 281 22.34 -3.83 -43.30
CA LEU A 281 23.11 -5.05 -43.57
C LEU A 281 22.29 -6.11 -44.30
N PHE A 282 21.02 -6.27 -43.93
CA PHE A 282 20.11 -7.21 -44.59
C PHE A 282 19.84 -6.79 -46.04
N THR A 283 19.57 -5.51 -46.30
CA THR A 283 19.38 -5.00 -47.67
C THR A 283 20.65 -5.14 -48.51
N ILE A 284 21.83 -4.83 -47.97
CA ILE A 284 23.12 -5.07 -48.65
C ILE A 284 23.31 -6.56 -48.93
N TYR A 285 23.00 -7.44 -47.97
CA TYR A 285 23.08 -8.89 -48.18
C TYR A 285 22.18 -9.34 -49.33
N PHE A 286 20.94 -8.86 -49.41
CA PHE A 286 20.03 -9.18 -50.51
C PHE A 286 20.44 -8.55 -51.85
N LEU A 287 20.99 -7.35 -51.85
CA LEU A 287 21.55 -6.70 -53.04
C LEU A 287 22.77 -7.47 -53.55
N CYS A 288 23.70 -7.87 -52.67
CA CYS A 288 24.82 -8.75 -53.02
C CYS A 288 24.34 -10.12 -53.53
N ARG A 289 23.28 -10.67 -52.93
CA ARG A 289 22.70 -11.94 -53.39
C ARG A 289 22.03 -11.82 -54.76
N ARG A 290 21.47 -10.64 -55.10
CA ARG A 290 20.97 -10.33 -56.45
C ARG A 290 22.10 -10.02 -57.45
N CYS A 291 23.22 -9.44 -57.00
CA CYS A 291 24.37 -9.15 -57.87
C CYS A 291 25.23 -10.39 -58.17
N CYS A 292 25.24 -11.40 -57.30
CA CYS A 292 26.01 -12.64 -57.51
C CYS A 292 25.33 -13.71 -58.37
N CYS A 293 24.14 -13.43 -58.93
CA CYS A 293 23.54 -14.24 -60.00
C CYS A 293 23.05 -13.31 -61.13
N PRO A 294 23.90 -12.98 -62.12
CA PRO A 294 23.39 -12.43 -63.36
C PRO A 294 22.58 -13.54 -64.07
N ASN A 295 21.29 -13.30 -64.31
CA ASN A 295 20.52 -14.06 -65.29
C ASN A 295 21.19 -13.85 -66.66
N GLU A 296 21.83 -14.89 -67.18
CA GLU A 296 22.41 -14.83 -68.52
C GLU A 296 21.28 -14.86 -69.56
N ILE A 297 20.96 -13.68 -70.12
CA ILE A 297 20.18 -13.55 -71.35
C ILE A 297 21.11 -13.97 -72.50
N SER A 298 20.91 -15.17 -73.04
CA SER A 298 21.65 -15.64 -74.21
C SER A 298 21.18 -14.89 -75.47
N ILE A 299 22.02 -13.96 -75.93
CA ILE A 299 21.91 -13.31 -77.24
C ILE A 299 22.40 -14.32 -78.30
N ARG A 300 21.49 -14.80 -79.15
CA ARG A 300 21.84 -15.59 -80.35
C ARG A 300 22.55 -14.68 -81.37
N HIS A 301 23.86 -14.85 -81.53
CA HIS A 301 24.54 -14.46 -82.75
C HIS A 301 24.46 -15.60 -83.77
N THR A 302 23.72 -15.37 -84.84
CA THR A 302 23.76 -16.12 -86.09
C THR A 302 25.11 -15.89 -86.77
N ALA A 303 25.95 -16.93 -86.85
CA ALA A 303 27.10 -16.95 -87.74
C ALA A 303 26.89 -18.04 -88.79
N ASN A 304 26.68 -17.57 -90.01
CA ASN A 304 26.47 -18.31 -91.23
C ASN A 304 27.86 -18.73 -91.77
N ILE A 305 28.17 -20.02 -91.85
CA ILE A 305 29.34 -20.50 -92.61
C ILE A 305 28.91 -21.69 -93.48
N ARG A 306 29.00 -21.43 -94.78
CA ARG A 306 28.89 -22.36 -95.91
C ARG A 306 30.25 -23.03 -96.12
N SER A 307 30.29 -24.35 -96.21
CA SER A 307 31.37 -25.09 -96.88
C SER A 307 30.92 -26.52 -97.18
N GLU A 308 31.04 -26.88 -98.46
CA GLU A 308 30.85 -28.20 -99.05
C GLU A 308 31.87 -29.23 -98.53
N GLY A 309 31.58 -30.52 -98.77
CA GLY A 309 32.62 -31.48 -99.13
C GLY A 309 33.10 -32.49 -98.07
N ASN A 310 32.40 -33.64 -98.03
CA ASN A 310 32.94 -35.01 -98.15
C ASN A 310 33.94 -35.64 -97.15
N HIS A 311 33.65 -36.91 -96.82
CA HIS A 311 34.51 -38.03 -96.37
C HIS A 311 34.89 -38.28 -94.88
N ARG A 312 34.42 -39.46 -94.44
CA ARG A 312 35.09 -40.56 -93.68
C ARG A 312 35.66 -40.33 -92.26
N LYS A 313 34.97 -40.99 -91.32
CA LYS A 313 35.39 -41.93 -90.25
C LYS A 313 36.78 -41.79 -89.57
N HIS A 314 36.67 -41.91 -88.23
CA HIS A 314 37.63 -42.35 -87.20
C HIS A 314 38.49 -41.29 -86.49
N GLY A 315 38.38 -41.28 -85.15
CA GLY A 315 39.55 -41.27 -84.29
C GLY A 315 39.66 -40.15 -83.25
N ALA A 316 39.81 -40.58 -81.99
CA ALA A 316 40.61 -39.95 -80.92
C ALA A 316 40.06 -38.73 -80.14
N ARG A 317 39.41 -39.05 -79.01
CA ARG A 317 39.94 -38.89 -77.63
C ARG A 317 40.80 -37.63 -77.35
N THR A 318 40.26 -36.70 -76.56
CA THR A 318 41.10 -35.77 -75.77
C THR A 318 40.62 -35.73 -74.32
N ARG A 319 41.61 -35.84 -73.42
CA ARG A 319 41.49 -36.03 -71.97
C ARG A 319 40.97 -34.80 -71.24
N VAL A 320 40.21 -35.14 -70.20
CA VAL A 320 39.88 -34.41 -68.98
C VAL A 320 41.10 -33.72 -68.36
N ILE A 321 40.94 -32.46 -67.95
CA ILE A 321 41.62 -31.90 -66.78
C ILE A 321 40.54 -31.35 -65.84
N THR A 322 40.35 -32.06 -64.75
CA THR A 322 39.55 -31.70 -63.59
C THR A 322 40.21 -30.60 -62.77
N HIS A 323 39.45 -29.60 -62.34
CA HIS A 323 39.72 -28.93 -61.06
C HIS A 323 38.49 -28.97 -60.16
N ASN A 324 38.81 -29.18 -58.88
CA ASN A 324 38.04 -29.90 -57.88
C ASN A 324 37.09 -29.00 -57.09
N LYS A 325 35.91 -29.54 -56.76
CA LYS A 325 34.93 -28.96 -55.84
C LYS A 325 35.50 -28.91 -54.41
N ARG A 326 35.30 -27.81 -53.70
CA ARG A 326 35.18 -27.84 -52.24
C ARG A 326 33.79 -27.36 -51.84
N ASN A 327 33.07 -28.29 -51.22
CA ASN A 327 31.70 -28.19 -50.75
C ASN A 327 31.56 -27.16 -49.61
N CYS A 328 30.53 -26.32 -49.70
CA CYS A 328 29.95 -25.65 -48.54
C CYS A 328 29.20 -26.69 -47.68
N LYS A 329 29.49 -26.71 -46.38
CA LYS A 329 28.81 -27.55 -45.39
C LYS A 329 27.35 -27.11 -45.21
N HIS A 330 26.43 -28.06 -45.34
CA HIS A 330 25.06 -27.97 -44.85
C HIS A 330 25.05 -28.12 -43.31
N PHE A 331 24.27 -27.29 -42.61
CA PHE A 331 23.83 -27.50 -41.23
C PHE A 331 22.51 -28.29 -41.25
N PRO A 332 22.31 -29.34 -40.43
CA PRO A 332 21.07 -30.10 -40.40
C PRO A 332 20.02 -29.49 -39.44
N ASP A 333 18.78 -29.69 -39.84
CA ASP A 333 17.50 -29.39 -39.20
C ASP A 333 17.27 -30.29 -37.97
N ASN A 334 16.96 -29.73 -36.80
CA ASN A 334 16.83 -30.47 -35.55
C ASN A 334 15.34 -30.74 -35.25
N ARG A 335 14.86 -31.93 -35.62
CA ARG A 335 13.56 -32.48 -35.21
C ARG A 335 13.76 -33.58 -34.16
N ASN A 336 12.99 -33.45 -33.07
CA ASN A 336 12.52 -34.50 -32.15
C ASN A 336 13.51 -35.11 -31.14
N LEU A 337 13.32 -34.76 -29.86
CA LEU A 337 13.54 -35.59 -28.67
C LEU A 337 12.17 -35.62 -27.96
N VAL A 338 11.44 -36.73 -28.04
CA VAL A 338 11.24 -37.75 -26.98
C VAL A 338 10.64 -37.17 -25.71
#